data_AF-K0T930-F1
#
_entry.id   AF-K0T930-F1
#
_cell.length_a   1.000
_cell.length_b   1.000
_cell.length_c   1.000
_cell.angle_alpha   90.00
_cell.angle_beta   90.00
_cell.angle_gamma   90.00
#
_symmetry.space_group_name_H-M   'P 1'
#
loop_
_entity.id
_entity.type
_entity.pdbx_description
1 polymer ?
#
loop_
_entity_poly.entity_id
_entity_poly.type
_entity_poly.pdbx_seq_one_letter_code
_entity_poly.pdbx_strand_id
1 'polypeptide(L)'
;SDGSFALRTETGVYRGTVERVALGGGGGSDGGGPASAAGGRAADEFEEAGLLTYGSLGDGTGPTPAGRAPVPSSVVSTPHHLVCLHPGTDEVRFVSRVGRRTVQTERVDWSSSRDGGGPDEPEDRRRPRAAELISDARRPDQVWLRSGRCLVHISSGHEDRDVWRYTLARCVERSDADAAAGGL
;
A
#
# COMPACT_ATOMS: atom_id res chain seq x y z
N SER A 1 14.24 -2.58 -7.72
CA SER A 1 12.81 -2.59 -8.05
C SER A 1 12.45 -4.02 -8.41
N ASP A 2 11.53 -4.60 -7.66
CA ASP A 2 10.89 -5.91 -7.85
C ASP A 2 9.92 -5.94 -9.05
N GLY A 3 9.95 -4.92 -9.92
CA GLY A 3 8.99 -4.75 -11.00
C GLY A 3 7.60 -4.33 -10.53
N SER A 4 7.37 -4.09 -9.23
CA SER A 4 6.06 -3.67 -8.74
C SER A 4 5.68 -2.26 -9.19
N PHE A 5 4.40 -2.05 -9.42
CA PHE A 5 3.84 -0.76 -9.77
C PHE A 5 2.50 -0.52 -9.06
N ALA A 6 2.16 0.76 -8.89
CA ALA A 6 0.86 1.21 -8.47
C ALA A 6 0.45 2.43 -9.29
N LEU A 7 -0.79 2.42 -9.78
CA LEU A 7 -1.40 3.43 -10.60
C LEU A 7 -2.70 3.87 -9.95
N ARG A 8 -2.77 5.13 -9.55
CA ARG A 8 -4.01 5.74 -9.07
C ARG A 8 -4.98 5.92 -10.24
N THR A 9 -6.23 5.48 -10.06
CA THR A 9 -7.34 5.63 -11.01
C THR A 9 -8.47 6.43 -10.36
N GLU A 10 -9.57 6.65 -11.09
CA GLU A 10 -10.76 7.31 -10.54
C GLU A 10 -11.46 6.49 -9.45
N THR A 11 -11.35 5.16 -9.48
CA THR A 11 -12.11 4.23 -8.63
C THR A 11 -11.26 3.52 -7.59
N GLY A 12 -9.93 3.55 -7.73
CA GLY A 12 -9.02 2.90 -6.81
C GLY A 12 -7.56 3.03 -7.19
N VAL A 13 -6.73 2.16 -6.61
CA VAL A 13 -5.33 2.00 -6.97
C VAL A 13 -5.17 0.66 -7.66
N TYR A 14 -4.85 0.69 -8.95
CA TYR A 14 -4.47 -0.50 -9.70
C TYR A 14 -3.00 -0.79 -9.43
N ARG A 15 -2.68 -2.02 -9.06
CA ARG A 15 -1.30 -2.41 -8.74
C ARG A 15 -0.98 -3.75 -9.37
N GLY A 16 0.30 -4.03 -9.57
CA GLY A 16 0.76 -5.31 -10.06
C GLY A 16 2.28 -5.38 -10.08
N THR A 17 2.80 -6.40 -10.75
CA THR A 17 4.22 -6.54 -11.06
C THR A 17 4.39 -6.60 -12.58
N VAL A 18 5.45 -5.95 -13.06
CA VAL A 18 5.87 -6.04 -14.45
C VAL A 18 6.82 -7.22 -14.52
N GLU A 19 6.29 -8.39 -14.87
CA GLU A 19 7.15 -9.48 -15.33
C GLU A 19 7.85 -9.01 -16.60
N ARG A 20 9.19 -9.06 -16.60
CA ARG A 20 9.95 -8.91 -17.83
C ARG A 20 9.72 -10.17 -18.65
N VAL A 21 8.68 -10.18 -19.47
CA VAL A 21 8.60 -11.10 -20.60
C VAL A 21 9.86 -10.85 -21.42
N ALA A 22 10.80 -11.80 -21.38
CA ALA A 22 12.03 -11.74 -22.14
C ALA A 22 11.67 -11.79 -23.63
N LEU A 23 11.42 -10.62 -24.21
CA LEU A 23 11.23 -10.45 -25.64
C LEU A 23 12.60 -10.59 -26.32
N GLY A 24 13.00 -11.83 -26.62
CA GLY A 24 13.99 -12.14 -27.65
C GLY A 24 15.13 -13.08 -27.24
N GLY A 25 15.07 -14.33 -27.70
CA GLY A 25 16.21 -15.25 -27.75
C GLY A 25 15.79 -16.72 -27.79
N GLY A 26 15.48 -17.24 -28.97
CA GLY A 26 15.08 -18.65 -29.15
C GLY A 26 16.21 -19.66 -28.95
N GLY A 27 15.84 -20.87 -28.54
CA GLY A 27 16.63 -22.09 -28.73
C GLY A 27 16.51 -23.17 -27.64
N GLY A 28 15.74 -24.24 -27.92
CA GLY A 28 15.84 -25.57 -27.29
C GLY A 28 15.10 -25.73 -25.95
N SER A 29 13.87 -26.23 -25.92
CA SER A 29 13.42 -27.65 -25.89
C SER A 29 13.51 -28.34 -24.52
N ASP A 30 12.37 -28.94 -24.18
CA ASP A 30 12.15 -30.09 -23.29
C ASP A 30 11.98 -29.85 -21.79
N GLY A 31 10.70 -29.83 -21.38
CA GLY A 31 10.33 -30.01 -19.98
C GLY A 31 8.85 -29.77 -19.66
N GLY A 32 7.93 -30.41 -20.38
CA GLY A 32 6.51 -30.41 -19.99
C GLY A 32 6.20 -31.38 -18.83
N GLY A 33 5.61 -30.84 -17.75
CA GLY A 33 4.69 -31.51 -16.82
C GLY A 33 5.28 -32.31 -15.64
N PRO A 34 4.51 -32.57 -14.55
CA PRO A 34 3.04 -32.55 -14.49
C PRO A 34 2.43 -31.64 -13.42
N ALA A 35 1.19 -31.21 -13.67
CA ALA A 35 0.27 -30.79 -12.62
C ALA A 35 0.03 -31.96 -11.65
N SER A 36 0.41 -31.79 -10.39
CA SER A 36 0.04 -32.71 -9.31
C SER A 36 -0.87 -31.98 -8.33
N ALA A 37 -2.14 -32.34 -8.40
CA ALA A 37 -3.13 -32.02 -7.39
C ALA A 37 -2.80 -32.80 -6.11
N ALA A 38 -2.38 -32.09 -5.07
CA ALA A 38 -2.38 -32.58 -3.70
C ALA A 38 -2.71 -31.43 -2.74
N GLY A 39 -3.98 -31.37 -2.35
CA GLY A 39 -4.47 -31.00 -1.02
C GLY A 39 -3.87 -29.78 -0.33
N GLY A 40 -4.59 -28.66 -0.41
CA GLY A 40 -4.57 -27.67 0.68
C GLY A 40 -4.56 -26.21 0.30
N ARG A 41 -5.41 -25.72 -0.62
CA ARG A 41 -5.77 -24.29 -0.85
C ARG A 41 -4.74 -23.27 -0.30
N ALA A 42 -3.51 -23.29 -0.80
CA ALA A 42 -2.59 -22.15 -0.69
C ALA A 42 -2.82 -21.20 -1.89
N ALA A 43 -4.06 -21.19 -2.40
CA ALA A 43 -4.50 -20.53 -3.62
C ALA A 43 -5.11 -19.17 -3.29
N ASP A 44 -4.27 -18.26 -2.84
CA ASP A 44 -4.38 -16.83 -3.16
C ASP A 44 -2.95 -16.28 -3.11
N GLU A 45 -2.18 -16.76 -4.09
CA GLU A 45 -0.79 -16.42 -4.36
C GLU A 45 -0.57 -14.91 -4.33
N PHE A 46 0.57 -14.53 -3.76
CA PHE A 46 1.17 -13.24 -4.01
C PHE A 46 1.35 -13.10 -5.54
N GLU A 47 0.74 -12.07 -6.14
CA GLU A 47 0.62 -11.80 -7.60
C GLU A 47 -0.67 -12.39 -8.20
N GLU A 48 -1.59 -11.59 -8.68
CA GLU A 48 -1.50 -10.90 -9.98
C GLU A 48 -2.03 -9.46 -9.84
N ALA A 49 -2.05 -8.66 -10.89
CA ALA A 49 -2.53 -7.29 -10.79
C ALA A 49 -3.96 -7.17 -10.20
N GLY A 50 -4.22 -6.13 -9.41
CA GLY A 50 -5.49 -5.97 -8.71
C GLY A 50 -5.87 -4.51 -8.45
N LEU A 51 -7.18 -4.25 -8.36
CA LEU A 51 -7.73 -2.94 -8.03
C LEU A 51 -8.09 -2.89 -6.54
N LEU A 52 -7.42 -2.01 -5.80
CA LEU A 52 -7.86 -1.61 -4.45
C LEU A 52 -8.82 -0.44 -4.57
N THR A 53 -10.10 -0.68 -4.29
CA THR A 53 -11.11 0.38 -4.35
C THR A 53 -10.93 1.36 -3.21
N TYR A 54 -11.25 2.64 -3.41
CA TYR A 54 -11.15 3.61 -2.31
C TYR A 54 -12.01 3.24 -1.09
N GLY A 55 -13.15 2.56 -1.31
CA GLY A 55 -13.97 2.02 -0.21
C GLY A 55 -13.24 1.02 0.67
N SER A 56 -12.35 0.20 0.10
CA SER A 56 -11.52 -0.76 0.87
C SER A 56 -10.36 -0.10 1.62
N LEU A 57 -9.99 1.13 1.24
CA LEU A 57 -8.93 1.93 1.87
C LEU A 57 -9.47 2.82 3.01
N GLY A 58 -10.78 2.81 3.22
CA GLY A 58 -11.42 3.49 4.34
C GLY A 58 -11.14 2.73 5.63
N ASP A 59 -10.71 3.46 6.66
CA ASP A 59 -10.68 2.94 8.02
C ASP A 59 -12.13 2.60 8.38
N GLY A 60 -12.40 1.35 8.78
CA GLY A 60 -13.75 0.84 9.10
C GLY A 60 -14.46 1.55 10.27
N THR A 61 -14.02 2.75 10.64
CA THR A 61 -14.59 3.64 11.64
C THR A 61 -15.63 4.56 11.01
N GLY A 62 -16.85 4.04 10.88
CA GLY A 62 -18.07 4.84 10.78
C GLY A 62 -18.44 5.38 9.38
N PRO A 63 -19.71 5.79 9.20
CA PRO A 63 -20.23 6.26 7.92
C PRO A 63 -19.57 7.59 7.55
N THR A 64 -18.73 7.58 6.51
CA THR A 64 -18.34 8.81 5.81
C THR A 64 -19.60 9.49 5.27
N PRO A 65 -19.88 10.77 5.61
CA PRO A 65 -21.02 11.48 5.07
C PRO A 65 -20.85 11.59 3.54
N ALA A 66 -21.82 11.06 2.81
CA ALA A 66 -21.91 11.03 1.35
C ALA A 66 -20.81 10.25 0.59
N GLY A 67 -20.72 8.94 0.84
CA GLY A 67 -20.69 7.94 -0.26
C GLY A 67 -19.45 7.79 -1.14
N ARG A 68 -18.32 8.48 -0.90
CA ARG A 68 -17.06 8.20 -1.60
C ARG A 68 -15.87 8.36 -0.66
N ALA A 69 -15.12 7.28 -0.46
CA ALA A 69 -13.87 7.35 0.27
C ALA A 69 -12.88 8.31 -0.44
N PRO A 70 -12.13 9.13 0.31
CA PRO A 70 -11.30 10.19 -0.26
C PRO A 70 -10.21 9.60 -1.16
N VAL A 71 -10.16 10.08 -2.41
CA VAL A 71 -9.12 9.73 -3.39
C VAL A 71 -7.77 10.25 -2.90
N PRO A 72 -6.73 9.41 -2.77
CA PRO A 72 -5.42 9.85 -2.33
C PRO A 72 -4.79 10.80 -3.35
N SER A 73 -4.16 11.86 -2.88
CA SER A 73 -3.46 12.85 -3.70
C SER A 73 -2.13 12.32 -4.24
N SER A 74 -1.50 11.39 -3.52
CA SER A 74 -0.24 10.74 -3.89
C SER A 74 -0.21 9.30 -3.39
N VAL A 75 0.45 8.41 -4.13
CA VAL A 75 0.58 6.97 -3.80
C VAL A 75 1.99 6.51 -4.16
N VAL A 76 2.62 5.77 -3.25
CA VAL A 76 3.93 5.12 -3.46
C VAL A 76 3.84 3.66 -3.00
N SER A 77 4.57 2.78 -3.68
CA SER A 77 4.69 1.37 -3.28
C SER A 77 6.01 1.13 -2.58
N THR A 78 5.95 0.41 -1.47
CA THR A 78 7.08 -0.25 -0.82
C THR A 78 6.97 -1.78 -1.05
N PRO A 79 7.92 -2.60 -0.59
CA PRO A 79 7.84 -4.05 -0.76
C PRO A 79 6.52 -4.66 -0.28
N HIS A 80 5.99 -4.24 0.87
CA HIS A 80 4.78 -4.84 1.44
C HIS A 80 3.63 -3.86 1.66
N HIS A 81 3.84 -2.54 1.54
CA HIS A 81 2.80 -1.54 1.73
C HIS A 81 2.53 -0.71 0.46
N LEU A 82 1.30 -0.22 0.36
CA LEU A 82 0.96 0.97 -0.41
C LEU A 82 0.84 2.11 0.57
N VAL A 83 1.64 3.16 0.34
CA VAL A 83 1.61 4.38 1.13
C VAL A 83 0.78 5.40 0.38
N CYS A 84 -0.31 5.84 1.00
CA CYS A 84 -1.28 6.76 0.41
C CYS A 84 -1.31 8.07 1.21
N LEU A 85 -1.25 9.20 0.51
CA LEU A 85 -1.47 10.52 1.11
C LEU A 85 -2.89 10.99 0.78
N HIS A 86 -3.68 11.37 1.79
CA HIS A 86 -5.03 11.85 1.59
C HIS A 86 -5.10 13.39 1.56
N PRO A 87 -5.79 13.98 0.56
CA PRO A 87 -5.91 15.42 0.44
C PRO A 87 -6.75 16.00 1.57
N GLY A 88 -6.35 17.16 2.08
CA GLY A 88 -7.12 17.95 3.05
C GLY A 88 -7.00 17.51 4.51
N THR A 89 -6.54 16.28 4.78
CA THR A 89 -6.31 15.78 6.14
C THR A 89 -4.84 15.65 6.52
N ASP A 90 -3.93 15.67 5.53
CA ASP A 90 -2.50 15.35 5.71
C ASP A 90 -2.28 13.98 6.37
N GLU A 91 -3.21 13.06 6.14
CA GLU A 91 -3.12 11.67 6.59
C GLU A 91 -2.32 10.84 5.60
N VAL A 92 -1.30 10.16 6.12
CA VAL A 92 -0.56 9.10 5.47
C VAL A 92 -1.13 7.76 5.95
N ARG A 93 -1.56 6.92 5.01
CA ARG A 93 -2.08 5.58 5.29
C ARG A 93 -1.16 4.53 4.71
N PHE A 94 -0.86 3.52 5.52
CA PHE A 94 -0.12 2.34 5.13
C PHE A 94 -1.12 1.22 4.90
N VAL A 95 -1.14 0.71 3.68
CA VAL A 95 -2.10 -0.30 3.26
C VAL A 95 -1.34 -1.58 2.95
N SER A 96 -1.64 -2.65 3.69
CA SER A 96 -1.01 -3.94 3.47
C SER A 96 -1.27 -4.44 2.06
N ARG A 97 -0.20 -4.75 1.31
CA ARG A 97 -0.33 -5.34 -0.01
C ARG A 97 -0.96 -6.73 0.08
N VAL A 98 -0.64 -7.46 1.13
CA VAL A 98 -1.14 -8.82 1.39
C VAL A 98 -2.55 -8.75 1.97
N GLY A 99 -2.73 -7.99 3.04
CA GLY A 99 -4.00 -7.92 3.76
C GLY A 99 -5.08 -7.05 3.10
N ARG A 100 -4.73 -6.26 2.08
CA ARG A 100 -5.63 -5.35 1.34
C ARG A 100 -6.45 -4.44 2.25
N ARG A 101 -5.83 -3.98 3.35
CA ARG A 101 -6.44 -3.11 4.36
C ARG A 101 -5.43 -2.12 4.89
N THR A 102 -5.92 -0.99 5.40
CA THR A 102 -5.08 -0.07 6.17
C THR A 102 -4.59 -0.75 7.45
N VAL A 103 -3.27 -0.70 7.68
CA VAL A 103 -2.61 -1.22 8.89
C VAL A 103 -2.17 -0.10 9.83
N GLN A 104 -1.98 1.11 9.30
CA GLN A 104 -1.56 2.28 10.06
C GLN A 104 -2.04 3.56 9.36
N THR A 105 -2.53 4.51 10.14
CA THR A 105 -2.90 5.85 9.70
C THR A 105 -2.15 6.85 10.58
N GLU A 106 -1.41 7.77 9.97
CA GLU A 106 -0.69 8.82 10.68
C GLU A 106 -1.02 10.18 10.08
N ARG A 107 -1.24 11.17 10.95
CA ARG A 107 -1.41 12.56 10.53
C ARG A 107 -0.07 13.27 10.63
N VAL A 108 0.33 13.94 9.55
CA VAL A 108 1.58 14.70 9.52
C VAL A 108 1.34 16.12 10.00
N ASP A 109 2.01 16.49 11.09
CA ASP A 109 2.00 17.86 11.59
C ASP A 109 3.14 18.69 10.99
N TRP A 110 2.76 19.56 10.05
CA TRP A 110 3.67 20.49 9.38
C TRP A 110 4.01 21.73 10.21
N SER A 111 3.36 21.94 11.36
CA SER A 111 3.52 23.16 12.16
C SER A 111 4.93 23.35 12.71
N SER A 112 5.61 22.24 13.03
CA SER A 112 6.99 22.21 13.55
C SER A 112 8.04 22.66 12.53
N SER A 113 7.74 22.62 11.23
CA SER A 113 8.67 23.07 10.18
C SER A 113 8.58 24.57 9.89
N ARG A 114 7.76 25.32 10.63
CA ARG A 114 7.48 26.75 10.41
C ARG A 114 8.14 27.66 11.45
N ASP A 115 9.41 27.45 11.71
CA ASP A 115 10.20 28.28 12.66
C ASP A 115 10.53 29.71 12.16
N GLY A 116 9.69 30.32 11.32
CA GLY A 116 9.97 31.66 10.80
C GLY A 116 8.78 32.50 10.34
N GLY A 117 7.54 32.05 10.55
CA GLY A 117 6.35 32.80 10.16
C GLY A 117 5.93 33.77 11.26
N GLY A 118 6.14 35.07 11.07
CA GLY A 118 5.57 36.10 11.93
C GLY A 118 4.03 36.10 11.90
N PRO A 119 3.36 36.72 12.89
CA PRO A 119 1.90 36.73 13.01
C PRO A 119 1.15 37.33 11.80
N ASP A 120 1.83 38.09 10.95
CA ASP A 120 1.28 38.76 9.76
C ASP A 120 1.40 37.95 8.45
N GLU A 121 1.87 36.70 8.48
CA GLU A 121 1.92 35.87 7.27
C GLU A 121 0.49 35.50 6.80
N PRO A 122 0.14 35.81 5.53
CA PRO A 122 -1.20 35.57 4.99
C PRO A 122 -1.56 34.09 5.06
N GLU A 123 -2.83 33.77 5.36
CA GLU A 123 -3.35 32.39 5.51
C GLU A 123 -3.02 31.48 4.32
N ASP A 124 -2.89 32.03 3.12
CA ASP A 124 -2.52 31.28 1.91
C ASP A 124 -1.09 30.70 1.97
N ARG A 125 -0.18 31.31 2.74
CA ARG A 125 1.14 30.71 3.04
C ARG A 125 1.10 29.76 4.24
N ARG A 126 0.03 29.83 5.06
CA ARG A 126 -0.22 28.92 6.19
C ARG A 126 -0.89 27.62 5.77
N ARG A 127 -1.35 27.44 4.54
CA ARG A 127 -1.69 26.10 4.05
C ARG A 127 -0.42 25.38 3.59
N PRO A 128 -0.17 24.13 4.03
CA PRO A 128 0.89 23.33 3.42
C PRO A 128 0.67 23.35 1.91
N ARG A 129 1.73 23.63 1.15
CA ARG A 129 1.67 23.43 -0.31
C ARG A 129 1.31 21.98 -0.58
N ALA A 130 0.70 21.70 -1.73
CA ALA A 130 0.36 20.34 -2.16
C ALA A 130 1.52 19.39 -1.83
N ALA A 131 1.27 18.45 -0.92
CA ALA A 131 2.26 17.49 -0.48
C ALA A 131 2.26 16.29 -1.41
N GLU A 132 3.42 15.69 -1.60
CA GLU A 132 3.62 14.53 -2.48
C GLU A 132 4.52 13.49 -1.82
N LEU A 133 4.20 12.21 -2.04
CA LEU A 133 5.05 11.09 -1.67
C LEU A 133 6.07 10.84 -2.79
N ILE A 134 7.30 10.56 -2.39
CA ILE A 134 8.44 10.30 -3.27
C ILE A 134 9.16 9.06 -2.74
N SER A 135 9.58 8.15 -3.61
CA SER A 135 10.44 7.01 -3.26
C SER A 135 11.84 7.14 -3.86
N ASP A 136 12.85 6.58 -3.19
CA ASP A 136 14.15 6.34 -3.83
C ASP A 136 14.04 5.10 -4.73
N ALA A 137 14.22 5.27 -6.04
CA ALA A 137 14.13 4.16 -7.00
C ALA A 137 15.13 3.03 -6.75
N ARG A 138 16.24 3.31 -6.04
CA ARG A 138 17.26 2.32 -5.66
C ARG A 138 16.95 1.64 -4.33
N ARG A 139 16.12 2.27 -3.49
CA ARG A 139 15.72 1.82 -2.15
C ARG A 139 14.21 2.02 -2.00
N PRO A 140 13.39 1.11 -2.56
CA PRO A 140 11.93 1.26 -2.61
C PRO A 140 11.27 1.23 -1.22
N ASP A 141 12.00 0.81 -0.20
CA ASP A 141 11.67 0.89 1.22
C ASP A 141 11.80 2.32 1.81
N GLN A 142 12.47 3.23 1.10
CA GLN A 142 12.66 4.62 1.51
C GLN A 142 11.64 5.53 0.85
N VAL A 143 10.67 5.96 1.66
CA VAL A 143 9.61 6.89 1.25
C VAL A 143 9.79 8.22 1.96
N TRP A 144 9.56 9.30 1.21
CA TRP A 144 9.66 10.66 1.70
C TRP A 144 8.38 11.41 1.37
N LEU A 145 7.90 12.20 2.32
CA LEU A 145 6.81 13.14 2.10
C LEU A 145 7.39 14.53 1.95
N ARG A 146 7.13 15.15 0.80
CA ARG A 146 7.59 16.48 0.46
C ARG A 146 6.42 17.46 0.49
N SER A 147 6.58 18.58 1.19
CA SER A 147 5.70 19.74 1.07
C SER A 147 6.54 21.02 1.00
N GLY A 148 6.57 21.66 -0.17
CA GLY A 148 7.40 22.85 -0.39
C GLY A 148 8.90 22.56 -0.20
N ARG A 149 9.50 23.13 0.86
CA ARG A 149 10.91 22.94 1.26
C ARG A 149 11.08 21.95 2.41
N CYS A 150 9.99 21.38 2.91
CA CYS A 150 10.01 20.41 3.98
C CYS A 150 10.04 19.01 3.39
N LEU A 151 10.89 18.16 3.96
CA LEU A 151 11.01 16.76 3.60
C LEU A 151 10.96 15.93 4.88
N VAL A 152 9.99 15.02 4.95
CA VAL A 152 9.77 14.13 6.09
C VAL A 152 10.06 12.71 5.64
N HIS A 153 10.92 12.00 6.36
CA HIS A 153 11.15 10.58 6.11
C HIS A 153 9.97 9.77 6.65
N ILE A 154 9.42 8.89 5.82
CA ILE A 154 8.39 7.92 6.21
C ILE A 154 9.07 6.56 6.30
N SER A 155 9.29 6.08 7.52
CA SER A 155 9.85 4.75 7.75
C SER A 155 8.76 3.71 7.92
N SER A 156 8.74 2.72 7.03
CA SER A 156 7.90 1.53 7.16
C SER A 156 8.71 0.43 7.86
N GLY A 157 9.08 0.64 9.13
CA GLY A 157 10.06 -0.20 9.83
C GLY A 157 9.60 -1.62 10.19
N HIS A 158 8.31 -1.94 10.01
CA HIS A 158 7.70 -3.20 10.46
C HIS A 158 6.89 -3.92 9.38
N GLU A 159 7.19 -3.65 8.10
CA GLU A 159 6.48 -4.27 6.97
C GLU A 159 6.39 -5.79 7.06
N ASP A 160 7.53 -6.45 7.29
CA ASP A 160 7.60 -7.91 7.42
C ASP A 160 6.69 -8.39 8.54
N ARG A 161 6.72 -7.69 9.69
CA ARG A 161 5.90 -8.05 10.86
C ARG A 161 4.40 -7.99 10.55
N ASP A 162 3.96 -7.01 9.78
CA ASP A 162 2.54 -6.88 9.42
C ASP A 162 2.11 -7.98 8.45
N VAL A 163 2.98 -8.38 7.52
CA VAL A 163 2.78 -9.56 6.68
C VAL A 163 2.69 -10.82 7.54
N TRP A 164 3.64 -11.05 8.45
CA TRP A 164 3.63 -12.21 9.34
C TRP A 164 2.37 -12.28 10.19
N ARG A 165 1.94 -11.16 10.78
CA ARG A 165 0.69 -11.09 11.55
C ARG A 165 -0.52 -11.48 10.71
N TYR A 166 -0.60 -10.98 9.48
CA TYR A 166 -1.69 -11.33 8.57
C TYR A 166 -1.67 -12.82 8.22
N THR A 167 -0.51 -13.34 7.81
CA THR A 167 -0.36 -14.76 7.42
C THR A 167 -0.69 -15.68 8.58
N LEU A 168 -0.18 -15.39 9.79
CA LEU A 168 -0.47 -16.17 10.99
C LEU A 168 -1.95 -16.14 11.35
N ALA A 169 -2.60 -14.97 11.30
CA ALA A 169 -4.04 -14.87 11.55
C ALA A 169 -4.85 -15.76 10.58
N ARG A 170 -4.50 -15.74 9.29
CA ARG A 170 -5.15 -16.60 8.28
C ARG A 170 -4.91 -18.10 8.51
N CYS A 171 -3.73 -18.50 8.97
CA CYS A 171 -3.45 -19.89 9.32
C CYS A 171 -4.31 -20.36 10.50
N VAL A 172 -4.49 -19.50 11.52
CA VAL A 172 -5.33 -19.82 12.69
C VAL A 172 -6.80 -19.90 12.29
N GLU A 173 -7.33 -18.88 11.60
CA GLU A 173 -8.73 -18.85 11.14
C GLU A 173 -9.10 -20.08 10.31
N ARG A 174 -8.16 -20.53 9.46
CA ARG A 174 -8.37 -21.73 8.65
C ARG A 174 -8.35 -23.01 9.48
N SER A 175 -7.45 -23.10 10.45
CA SER A 175 -7.41 -24.25 11.37
C SER A 175 -8.71 -24.37 12.17
N ASP A 176 -9.24 -23.25 12.64
CA ASP A 176 -10.51 -23.20 13.37
C ASP A 176 -11.70 -23.58 12.47
N ALA A 177 -11.70 -23.12 11.21
CA ALA A 177 -12.72 -23.47 10.24
C ALA A 177 -12.70 -24.97 9.88
N ASP A 178 -11.50 -25.55 9.70
CA ASP A 178 -11.33 -26.97 9.42
C ASP A 178 -11.76 -27.84 10.64
N ALA A 179 -11.48 -27.38 11.87
CA ALA A 179 -11.97 -28.02 13.10
C ALA A 179 -13.50 -27.93 13.24
N ALA A 180 -14.10 -26.77 12.94
CA ALA A 180 -15.55 -26.57 12.97
C ALA A 180 -16.29 -27.37 11.88
N ALA A 181 -15.64 -27.64 10.75
CA ALA A 181 -16.18 -28.45 9.66
C ALA A 181 -16.12 -29.96 9.92
N GLY A 182 -15.67 -30.40 11.11
CA GLY A 182 -15.55 -31.83 11.45
C GLY A 182 -14.37 -32.51 10.75
N GLY A 183 -13.29 -31.77 10.50
CA GLY A 183 -12.01 -32.33 10.08
C GLY A 183 -11.42 -33.19 11.19
N LEU A 184 -11.82 -34.47 11.17
CA LEU A 184 -11.68 -35.56 12.16
C LEU A 184 -12.82 -35.64 13.18
#